data_AF-A0A2C9ET86-F1
#
_entry.id   AF-A0A2C9ET86-F1
#
_cell.length_a   1.000
_cell.length_b   1.000
_cell.length_c   1.000
_cell.angle_alpha   90.00
_cell.angle_beta   90.00
_cell.angle_gamma   90.00
#
_symmetry.space_group_name_H-M   'P 1'
#
loop_
_entity.id
_entity.type
_entity.pdbx_description
1 polymer ?
#
loop_
_entity_poly.entity_id
_entity_poly.type
_entity_poly.pdbx_seq_one_letter_code
_entity_poly.pdbx_strand_id
1 'polypeptide(L)'
;MNQLKQQQAALIQELEALEQSLPQLETEWRNAPCGFSAIGNPIGSPEASEAADKISSAEARIRAIPHDLAAIDRKIQHLERLEKNDQIKVESIQAMTDATAEIEALERKRAHLSERFKAIQSEADQALENAQQAERDAATSYAKSLASGDTEGEKSASGEMQKAAKQLATTDEQVRRQDLILGALQVELDTLETQITNARQRCDDARVTALSAVDFALNEEWNAATERLMALGARILAVSHQKGGMGDSLSGLKVPRFGPFHSKLERSDLSALARNISLEELLAA
;
A
#
# COMPACT_ATOMS: atom_id res chain seq x y z
N MET A 1 -11.53 22.29 8.44
CA MET A 1 -12.04 21.05 9.09
C MET A 1 -13.29 21.27 9.94
N ASN A 2 -13.28 22.18 10.93
CA ASN A 2 -14.41 22.39 11.85
C ASN A 2 -15.75 22.71 11.17
N GLN A 3 -15.72 23.54 10.12
CA GLN A 3 -16.92 23.86 9.34
C GLN A 3 -17.53 22.63 8.64
N LEU A 4 -16.71 21.72 8.10
CA LEU A 4 -17.20 20.49 7.47
C LEU A 4 -17.84 19.55 8.50
N LYS A 5 -17.26 19.44 9.70
CA LYS A 5 -17.83 18.66 10.81
C LYS A 5 -19.17 19.25 11.29
N GLN A 6 -19.29 20.57 11.33
CA GLN A 6 -20.57 21.24 11.62
C GLN A 6 -21.61 20.98 10.54
N GLN A 7 -21.24 21.05 9.26
CA GLN A 7 -22.13 20.73 8.14
C GLN A 7 -22.59 19.27 8.17
N GLN A 8 -21.69 18.34 8.48
CA GLN A 8 -22.02 16.93 8.67
C GLN A 8 -23.05 16.74 9.78
N ALA A 9 -22.82 17.34 10.95
CA ALA A 9 -23.76 17.26 12.07
C ALA A 9 -25.13 17.86 11.72
N ALA A 10 -25.15 18.98 11.00
CA ALA A 10 -26.38 19.61 10.55
C ALA A 10 -27.17 18.71 9.57
N LEU A 11 -26.51 18.05 8.62
CA LEU A 11 -27.15 17.12 7.69
C LEU A 11 -27.69 15.87 8.38
N ILE A 12 -26.99 15.36 9.40
CA ILE A 12 -27.48 14.23 10.21
C ILE A 12 -28.75 14.64 10.96
N GLN A 13 -28.74 15.82 11.59
CA GLN A 13 -29.93 16.36 12.27
C GLN A 13 -31.09 16.61 11.29
N GLU A 14 -30.80 17.11 10.09
CA GLU A 14 -31.80 17.31 9.03
C GLU A 14 -32.42 15.96 8.62
N LEU A 15 -31.60 14.93 8.41
CA LEU A 15 -32.06 13.60 8.06
C LEU A 15 -32.99 13.03 9.14
N GLU A 16 -32.56 13.07 10.40
CA GLU A 16 -33.36 12.60 11.53
C GLU A 16 -34.69 13.35 11.64
N ALA A 17 -34.68 14.68 11.45
CA ALA A 17 -35.90 15.49 11.49
C ALA A 17 -36.85 15.19 10.31
N LEU A 18 -36.32 14.95 9.11
CA LEU A 18 -37.11 14.57 7.95
C LEU A 18 -37.71 13.17 8.12
N GLU A 19 -36.94 12.20 8.60
CA GLU A 19 -37.42 10.84 8.87
C GLU A 19 -38.51 10.83 9.96
N GLN A 20 -38.39 11.66 10.99
CA GLN A 20 -39.40 11.79 12.05
C GLN A 20 -40.69 12.47 11.57
N SER A 21 -40.60 13.43 10.64
CA SER A 21 -41.77 14.16 10.12
C SER A 21 -42.49 13.45 8.98
N LEU A 22 -41.82 12.50 8.30
CA LEU A 22 -42.37 11.79 7.13
C LEU A 22 -43.70 11.06 7.40
N PRO A 23 -43.88 10.31 8.52
CA PRO A 23 -45.17 9.67 8.81
C PRO A 23 -46.32 10.67 8.99
N GLN A 24 -46.03 11.85 9.53
CA GLN A 24 -47.02 12.91 9.67
C GLN A 24 -47.40 13.49 8.30
N LEU A 25 -46.42 13.77 7.44
CA LEU A 25 -46.64 14.24 6.07
C LEU A 25 -47.45 13.22 5.25
N GLU A 26 -47.15 11.92 5.37
CA GLU A 26 -47.94 10.85 4.75
C GLU A 26 -49.40 10.85 5.22
N THR A 27 -49.62 11.08 6.51
CA THR A 27 -50.97 11.15 7.09
C THR A 27 -51.72 12.37 6.57
N GLU A 28 -51.06 13.53 6.48
CA GLU A 28 -51.63 14.76 5.93
C GLU A 28 -52.00 14.60 4.45
N TRP A 29 -51.16 13.95 3.65
CA TRP A 29 -51.46 13.65 2.25
C TRP A 29 -52.62 12.67 2.08
N ARG A 30 -52.66 11.59 2.88
CA ARG A 30 -53.78 10.61 2.84
C ARG A 30 -55.12 11.23 3.24
N ASN A 31 -55.10 12.20 4.14
CA ASN A 31 -56.29 12.89 4.62
C ASN A 31 -56.62 14.17 3.83
N ALA A 32 -55.80 14.52 2.82
CA ALA A 32 -56.04 15.71 2.02
C ALA A 32 -57.36 15.58 1.24
N PRO A 33 -58.19 16.64 1.21
CA PRO A 33 -59.46 16.60 0.51
C PRO A 33 -59.23 16.33 -0.98
N CYS A 34 -60.03 15.45 -1.59
CA CYS A 34 -60.02 15.23 -3.04
C CYS A 34 -61.29 15.82 -3.66
N GLY A 35 -61.15 16.46 -4.82
CA GLY A 35 -62.29 16.80 -5.66
C GLY A 35 -62.86 15.53 -6.28
N PHE A 36 -64.10 15.60 -6.77
CA PHE A 36 -64.69 14.51 -7.55
C PHE A 36 -65.19 15.05 -8.89
N SER A 37 -64.96 14.30 -9.95
CA SER A 37 -65.48 14.59 -11.29
C SER A 37 -67.00 14.45 -11.30
N ALA A 38 -67.65 15.01 -12.32
CA ALA A 38 -69.08 14.82 -12.54
C ALA A 38 -69.52 13.34 -12.70
N ILE A 39 -68.55 12.43 -12.92
CA ILE A 39 -68.75 10.98 -13.09
C ILE A 39 -68.30 10.22 -11.82
N GLY A 40 -67.96 10.94 -10.73
CA GLY A 40 -67.57 10.36 -9.45
C GLY A 40 -66.10 9.94 -9.33
N ASN A 41 -65.25 10.29 -10.30
CA ASN A 41 -63.82 9.97 -10.22
C ASN A 41 -63.09 10.98 -9.33
N PRO A 42 -62.18 10.56 -8.45
CA PRO A 42 -61.32 11.50 -7.73
C PRO A 42 -60.56 12.41 -8.70
N ILE A 43 -60.65 13.72 -8.50
CA ILE A 43 -59.82 14.75 -9.14
C ILE A 43 -58.91 15.30 -8.05
N GLY A 44 -57.62 15.45 -8.33
CA GLY A 44 -56.67 16.07 -7.40
C GLY A 44 -57.16 17.46 -6.97
N SER A 45 -56.95 17.79 -5.69
CA SER A 45 -57.14 19.14 -5.18
C SER A 45 -55.79 19.87 -5.10
N PRO A 46 -55.78 21.21 -5.09
CA PRO A 46 -54.57 21.98 -4.80
C PRO A 46 -53.90 21.54 -3.49
N GLU A 47 -54.68 21.24 -2.46
CA GLU A 47 -54.20 20.82 -1.15
C GLU A 47 -53.55 19.43 -1.18
N ALA A 48 -54.12 18.49 -1.93
CA ALA A 48 -53.55 17.15 -2.12
C ALA A 48 -52.27 17.18 -2.97
N SER A 49 -52.21 18.07 -3.97
CA SER A 49 -51.00 18.31 -4.74
C SER A 49 -49.89 18.91 -3.88
N GLU A 50 -50.18 19.91 -3.05
CA GLU A 50 -49.19 20.50 -2.14
C GLU A 50 -48.68 19.50 -1.11
N ALA A 51 -49.57 18.66 -0.55
CA ALA A 51 -49.16 17.59 0.38
C ALA A 51 -48.29 16.53 -0.32
N ALA A 52 -48.60 16.18 -1.58
CA ALA A 52 -47.77 15.28 -2.38
C ALA A 52 -46.38 15.88 -2.65
N ASP A 53 -46.31 17.18 -2.96
CA ASP A 53 -45.06 17.89 -3.20
C ASP A 53 -44.19 17.95 -1.93
N LYS A 54 -44.80 18.12 -0.75
CA LYS A 54 -44.08 18.08 0.54
C LYS A 54 -43.48 16.71 0.83
N ILE A 55 -44.22 15.62 0.62
CA ILE A 55 -43.67 14.26 0.77
C ILE A 55 -42.57 14.02 -0.26
N SER A 56 -42.84 14.31 -1.53
CA SER A 56 -41.91 14.08 -2.63
C SER A 56 -40.59 14.82 -2.41
N SER A 57 -40.64 16.07 -1.95
CA SER A 57 -39.46 16.86 -1.60
C SER A 57 -38.73 16.34 -0.37
N ALA A 58 -39.44 15.95 0.70
CA ALA A 58 -38.84 15.35 1.90
C ALA A 58 -38.13 14.04 1.57
N GLU A 59 -38.78 13.13 0.84
CA GLU A 59 -38.17 11.88 0.39
C GLU A 59 -36.98 12.11 -0.55
N ALA A 60 -37.09 13.05 -1.49
CA ALA A 60 -35.98 13.39 -2.38
C ALA A 60 -34.78 13.91 -1.57
N ARG A 61 -35.04 14.70 -0.51
CA ARG A 61 -34.00 15.21 0.37
C ARG A 61 -33.37 14.09 1.22
N ILE A 62 -34.17 13.19 1.80
CA ILE A 62 -33.70 12.00 2.51
C ILE A 62 -32.81 11.14 1.61
N ARG A 63 -33.17 10.96 0.33
CA ARG A 63 -32.33 10.22 -0.64
C ARG A 63 -31.03 10.96 -0.99
N ALA A 64 -31.02 12.29 -0.95
CA ALA A 64 -29.86 13.10 -1.31
C ALA A 64 -28.85 13.26 -0.16
N ILE A 65 -29.30 13.41 1.09
CA ILE A 65 -28.43 13.66 2.26
C ILE A 65 -27.29 12.63 2.41
N PRO A 66 -27.50 11.31 2.25
CA PRO A 66 -26.42 10.33 2.33
C PRO A 66 -25.30 10.55 1.32
N HIS A 67 -25.63 11.05 0.12
CA HIS A 67 -24.63 11.40 -0.88
C HIS A 67 -23.81 12.63 -0.45
N ASP A 68 -24.48 13.65 0.08
CA ASP A 68 -23.85 14.87 0.60
C ASP A 68 -22.92 14.54 1.79
N LEU A 69 -23.36 13.66 2.70
CA LEU A 69 -22.56 13.16 3.82
C LEU A 69 -21.31 12.43 3.33
N ALA A 70 -21.44 11.50 2.38
CA ALA A 70 -20.29 10.79 1.81
C ALA A 70 -19.30 11.74 1.13
N ALA A 71 -19.77 12.83 0.51
CA ALA A 71 -18.90 13.84 -0.07
C ALA A 71 -18.14 14.64 1.01
N ILE A 72 -18.81 15.00 2.12
CA ILE A 72 -18.17 15.66 3.27
C ILE A 72 -17.15 14.74 3.93
N ASP A 73 -17.46 13.46 4.10
CA ASP A 73 -16.55 12.48 4.69
C ASP A 73 -15.25 12.35 3.89
N ARG A 74 -15.35 12.25 2.56
CA ARG A 74 -14.16 12.25 1.69
C ARG A 74 -13.31 13.50 1.88
N LYS A 75 -13.94 14.67 2.01
CA LYS A 75 -13.27 15.95 2.26
C LYS A 75 -12.57 15.98 3.62
N ILE A 76 -13.21 15.48 4.67
CA ILE A 76 -12.61 15.37 6.00
C ILE A 76 -11.41 14.42 5.97
N GLN A 77 -11.57 13.21 5.42
CA GLN A 77 -10.50 12.22 5.30
C GLN A 77 -9.30 12.77 4.52
N HIS A 78 -9.56 13.54 3.47
CA HIS A 78 -8.50 14.18 2.69
C HIS A 78 -7.72 15.20 3.52
N LEU A 79 -8.39 16.07 4.28
CA LEU A 79 -7.71 17.03 5.17
C LEU A 79 -6.93 16.33 6.29
N GLU A 80 -7.50 15.27 6.89
CA GLU A 80 -6.78 14.47 7.89
C GLU A 80 -5.55 13.79 7.32
N ARG A 81 -5.64 13.30 6.08
CA ARG A 81 -4.48 12.73 5.38
C ARG A 81 -3.43 13.81 5.11
N LEU A 82 -3.84 15.01 4.71
CA LEU A 82 -2.94 16.14 4.49
C LEU A 82 -2.15 16.50 5.75
N GLU A 83 -2.82 16.59 6.90
CA GLU A 83 -2.17 16.87 8.20
C GLU A 83 -1.17 15.78 8.59
N LYS A 84 -1.45 14.51 8.26
CA LYS A 84 -0.62 13.35 8.62
C LYS A 84 0.45 13.02 7.57
N ASN A 85 0.40 13.62 6.39
CA ASN A 85 1.17 13.15 5.24
C ASN A 85 2.69 13.22 5.47
N ASP A 86 3.16 14.28 6.12
CA ASP A 86 4.59 14.44 6.41
C ASP A 86 5.07 13.44 7.47
N GLN A 87 4.23 13.16 8.49
CA GLN A 87 4.50 12.11 9.46
C GLN A 87 4.59 10.74 8.77
N ILE A 88 3.64 10.42 7.88
CA ILE A 88 3.64 9.17 7.11
C ILE A 88 4.93 9.04 6.28
N LYS A 89 5.40 10.12 5.64
CA LYS A 89 6.67 10.10 4.89
C LYS A 89 7.85 9.76 5.81
N VAL A 90 7.97 10.44 6.96
CA VAL A 90 9.07 10.23 7.90
C VAL A 90 9.06 8.81 8.45
N GLU A 91 7.90 8.32 8.90
CA GLU A 91 7.75 6.95 9.41
C GLU A 91 8.07 5.90 8.35
N SER A 92 7.65 6.12 7.11
CA SER A 92 7.92 5.19 6.01
C SER A 92 9.41 5.15 5.65
N ILE A 93 10.10 6.29 5.62
CA ILE A 93 11.54 6.36 5.38
C ILE A 93 12.32 5.67 6.51
N GLN A 94 11.90 5.89 7.77
CA GLN A 94 12.50 5.23 8.91
C GLN A 94 12.31 3.71 8.83
N ALA A 95 11.09 3.25 8.54
CA ALA A 95 10.79 1.82 8.37
C ALA A 95 11.60 1.19 7.23
N MET A 96 11.79 1.89 6.11
CA MET A 96 12.68 1.43 5.03
C MET A 96 14.14 1.31 5.51
N THR A 97 14.62 2.29 6.28
CA THR A 97 16.00 2.30 6.79
C THR A 97 16.23 1.14 7.75
N ASP A 98 15.31 0.93 8.68
CA ASP A 98 15.37 -0.15 9.67
C ASP A 98 15.29 -1.52 8.98
N ALA A 99 14.37 -1.70 8.03
CA ALA A 99 14.25 -2.93 7.27
C ALA A 99 15.50 -3.22 6.42
N THR A 100 16.11 -2.19 5.83
CA THR A 100 17.35 -2.34 5.05
C THR A 100 18.51 -2.77 5.95
N ALA A 101 18.67 -2.15 7.12
CA ALA A 101 19.68 -2.54 8.10
C ALA A 101 19.49 -3.98 8.58
N GLU A 102 18.23 -4.39 8.80
CA GLU A 102 17.88 -5.77 9.18
C GLU A 102 18.24 -6.77 8.07
N ILE A 103 17.90 -6.47 6.80
CA ILE A 103 18.26 -7.31 5.64
C ILE A 103 19.77 -7.50 5.59
N GLU A 104 20.56 -6.43 5.69
CA GLU A 104 22.02 -6.54 5.65
C GLU A 104 22.57 -7.40 6.81
N ALA A 105 22.02 -7.26 8.01
CA ALA A 105 22.42 -8.06 9.16
C ALA A 105 22.10 -9.55 8.95
N LEU A 106 20.92 -9.86 8.41
CA LEU A 106 20.50 -11.23 8.09
C LEU A 106 21.34 -11.84 6.96
N GLU A 107 21.64 -11.07 5.91
CA GLU A 107 22.49 -11.53 4.80
C GLU A 107 23.92 -11.82 5.27
N ARG A 108 24.50 -10.99 6.14
CA ARG A 108 25.80 -11.27 6.76
C ARG A 108 25.78 -12.58 7.55
N LYS A 109 24.73 -12.82 8.35
CA LYS A 109 24.56 -14.07 9.09
C LYS A 109 24.43 -15.27 8.16
N ARG A 110 23.60 -15.16 7.12
CA ARG A 110 23.40 -16.21 6.11
C ARG A 110 24.70 -16.55 5.40
N ALA A 111 25.47 -15.53 4.98
CA ALA A 111 26.75 -15.73 4.32
C ALA A 111 27.73 -16.47 5.24
N HIS A 112 27.83 -16.07 6.51
CA HIS A 112 28.68 -16.74 7.49
C HIS A 112 28.28 -18.20 7.73
N LEU A 113 26.99 -18.48 7.92
CA LEU A 113 26.51 -19.85 8.10
C LEU A 113 26.70 -20.70 6.84
N SER A 114 26.51 -20.12 5.65
CA SER A 114 26.72 -20.81 4.38
C SER A 114 28.18 -21.20 4.18
N GLU A 115 29.11 -20.33 4.57
CA GLU A 115 30.55 -20.61 4.55
C GLU A 115 30.89 -21.74 5.52
N ARG A 116 30.38 -21.68 6.76
CA ARG A 116 30.59 -22.72 7.77
C ARG A 116 30.00 -24.07 7.34
N PHE A 117 28.82 -24.07 6.74
CA PHE A 117 28.18 -25.26 6.19
C PHE A 117 29.09 -25.94 5.16
N LYS A 118 29.57 -25.18 4.17
CA LYS A 118 30.47 -25.71 3.12
C LYS A 118 31.79 -26.21 3.68
N ALA A 119 32.36 -25.52 4.67
CA ALA A 119 33.61 -25.93 5.31
C ALA A 119 33.45 -27.27 6.04
N ILE A 120 32.38 -27.43 6.84
CA ILE A 120 32.10 -28.70 7.56
C ILE A 120 31.85 -29.83 6.57
N GLN A 121 31.07 -29.58 5.51
CA GLN A 121 30.80 -30.57 4.48
C GLN A 121 32.09 -31.03 3.79
N SER A 122 32.93 -30.09 3.36
CA SER A 122 34.21 -30.41 2.71
C SER A 122 35.17 -31.14 3.66
N GLU A 123 35.19 -30.79 4.94
CA GLU A 123 36.02 -31.48 5.94
C GLU A 123 35.57 -32.93 6.14
N ALA A 124 34.25 -33.15 6.21
CA ALA A 124 33.65 -34.47 6.33
C ALA A 124 34.00 -35.37 5.12
N ASP A 125 33.79 -34.85 3.91
CA ASP A 125 34.04 -35.55 2.66
C ASP A 125 35.52 -35.93 2.53
N GLN A 126 36.42 -34.97 2.80
CA GLN A 126 37.86 -35.20 2.71
C GLN A 126 38.37 -36.19 3.76
N ALA A 127 37.85 -36.12 4.99
CA ALA A 127 38.22 -37.04 6.06
C ALA A 127 37.80 -38.48 5.71
N LEU A 128 36.59 -38.65 5.18
CA LEU A 128 36.07 -39.94 4.76
C LEU A 128 36.87 -40.52 3.59
N GLU A 129 37.13 -39.72 2.56
CA GLU A 129 37.93 -40.13 1.40
C GLU A 129 39.33 -40.59 1.83
N ASN A 130 40.00 -39.82 2.68
CA ASN A 130 41.33 -40.14 3.19
C ASN A 130 41.33 -41.46 4.01
N ALA A 131 40.32 -41.67 4.86
CA ALA A 131 40.22 -42.88 5.66
C ALA A 131 39.96 -44.12 4.80
N GLN A 132 39.08 -44.02 3.80
CA GLN A 132 38.83 -45.09 2.85
C GLN A 132 40.06 -45.40 1.98
N GLN A 133 40.81 -44.37 1.58
CA GLN A 133 42.03 -44.56 0.80
C GLN A 133 43.10 -45.29 1.63
N ALA A 134 43.28 -44.91 2.90
CA ALA A 134 44.20 -45.60 3.80
C ALA A 134 43.86 -47.09 3.98
N GLU A 135 42.57 -47.42 4.05
CA GLU A 135 42.12 -48.82 4.12
C GLU A 135 42.44 -49.59 2.83
N ARG A 136 42.16 -48.99 1.65
CA ARG A 136 42.48 -49.60 0.35
C ARG A 136 43.98 -49.81 0.16
N ASP A 137 44.81 -48.85 0.58
CA ASP A 137 46.26 -48.94 0.48
C ASP A 137 46.82 -50.03 1.40
N ALA A 138 46.28 -50.16 2.62
CA ALA A 138 46.65 -51.23 3.54
C ALA A 138 46.24 -52.61 3.01
N ALA A 139 45.02 -52.76 2.48
CA ALA A 139 44.55 -54.00 1.87
C ALA A 139 45.39 -54.40 0.64
N THR A 140 45.75 -53.43 -0.20
CA THR A 140 46.63 -53.64 -1.36
C THR A 140 48.02 -54.10 -0.94
N SER A 141 48.57 -53.51 0.12
CA SER A 141 49.88 -53.90 0.68
C SER A 141 49.83 -55.33 1.23
N TYR A 142 48.76 -55.68 1.95
CA TYR A 142 48.55 -57.05 2.45
C TYR A 142 48.49 -58.06 1.31
N ALA A 143 47.70 -57.79 0.26
CA ALA A 143 47.60 -58.66 -0.91
C ALA A 143 48.96 -58.84 -1.63
N LYS A 144 49.77 -57.78 -1.71
CA LYS A 144 51.13 -57.84 -2.30
C LYS A 144 52.07 -58.72 -1.48
N SER A 145 52.13 -58.53 -0.16
CA SER A 145 52.99 -59.35 0.72
C SER A 145 52.59 -60.82 0.72
N LEU A 146 51.28 -61.10 0.67
CA LEU A 146 50.75 -62.45 0.53
C LEU A 146 51.18 -63.09 -0.80
N ALA A 147 51.11 -62.34 -1.90
CA ALA A 147 51.52 -62.83 -3.22
C ALA A 147 53.04 -63.08 -3.35
N SER A 148 53.88 -62.31 -2.63
CA SER A 148 55.33 -62.48 -2.64
C SER A 148 55.85 -63.52 -1.63
N GLY A 149 54.99 -64.05 -0.75
CA GLY A 149 55.37 -64.97 0.32
C GLY A 149 56.19 -64.32 1.44
N ASP A 150 56.09 -63.00 1.60
CA ASP A 150 56.79 -62.26 2.64
C ASP A 150 55.97 -62.27 3.95
N THR A 151 56.29 -63.23 4.83
CA THR A 151 55.56 -63.44 6.08
C THR A 151 55.70 -62.28 7.08
N GLU A 152 56.82 -61.54 7.06
CA GLU A 152 56.98 -60.37 7.92
C GLU A 152 56.19 -59.18 7.39
N GLY A 153 56.25 -58.96 6.07
CA GLY A 153 55.42 -57.97 5.37
C GLY A 153 53.93 -58.22 5.55
N GLU A 154 53.48 -59.47 5.49
CA GLU A 154 52.09 -59.86 5.72
C GLU A 154 51.61 -59.46 7.12
N LYS A 155 52.39 -59.76 8.16
CA LYS A 155 52.05 -59.42 9.55
C LYS A 155 52.01 -57.91 9.77
N SER A 156 52.95 -57.18 9.18
CA SER A 156 52.98 -55.71 9.23
C SER A 156 51.76 -55.10 8.53
N ALA A 157 51.47 -55.54 7.30
CA ALA A 157 50.34 -55.06 6.52
C ALA A 157 48.98 -55.41 7.15
N SER A 158 48.85 -56.57 7.81
CA SER A 158 47.66 -56.93 8.59
C SER A 158 47.44 -55.98 9.78
N GLY A 159 48.52 -55.60 10.47
CA GLY A 159 48.48 -54.59 11.54
C GLY A 159 48.04 -53.22 11.04
N GLU A 160 48.58 -52.76 9.91
CA GLU A 160 48.17 -51.50 9.28
C GLU A 160 46.73 -51.54 8.77
N MET A 161 46.28 -52.67 8.21
CA MET A 161 44.88 -52.85 7.81
C MET A 161 43.92 -52.76 9.00
N GLN A 162 44.28 -53.35 10.15
CA GLN A 162 43.46 -53.23 11.37
C GLN A 162 43.43 -51.78 11.91
N LYS A 163 44.54 -51.04 11.80
CA LYS A 163 44.57 -49.61 12.16
C LYS A 163 43.71 -48.77 11.23
N ALA A 164 43.82 -48.97 9.92
CA ALA A 164 43.05 -48.27 8.92
C ALA A 164 41.55 -48.52 9.08
N ALA A 165 41.13 -49.77 9.32
CA ALA A 165 39.73 -50.12 9.58
C ALA A 165 39.18 -49.44 10.85
N LYS A 166 39.96 -49.37 11.93
CA LYS A 166 39.57 -48.64 13.16
C LYS A 166 39.46 -47.14 12.92
N GLN A 167 40.37 -46.58 12.14
CA GLN A 167 40.33 -45.17 11.76
C GLN A 167 39.10 -44.87 10.92
N LEU A 168 38.79 -45.70 9.92
CA LEU A 168 37.59 -45.55 9.10
C LEU A 168 36.32 -45.59 9.94
N ALA A 169 36.16 -46.58 10.83
CA ALA A 169 34.99 -46.64 11.72
C ALA A 169 34.84 -45.41 12.63
N THR A 170 35.96 -44.82 13.06
CA THR A 170 35.96 -43.58 13.86
C THR A 170 35.56 -42.38 13.01
N THR A 171 36.10 -42.29 11.78
CA THR A 171 35.76 -41.25 10.81
C THR A 171 34.29 -41.33 10.39
N ASP A 172 33.73 -42.52 10.15
CA ASP A 172 32.32 -42.71 9.81
C ASP A 172 31.39 -42.13 10.89
N GLU A 173 31.68 -42.40 12.16
CA GLU A 173 30.91 -41.84 13.27
C GLU A 173 31.10 -40.32 13.41
N GLN A 174 32.29 -39.79 13.09
CA GLN A 174 32.51 -38.34 13.03
C GLN A 174 31.69 -37.67 11.91
N VAL A 175 31.70 -38.25 10.71
CA VAL A 175 30.91 -37.78 9.55
C VAL A 175 29.43 -37.80 9.90
N ARG A 176 28.93 -38.89 10.47
CA ARG A 176 27.53 -38.98 10.93
C ARG A 176 27.15 -37.86 11.91
N ARG A 177 28.06 -37.45 12.80
CA ARG A 177 27.82 -36.31 13.71
C ARG A 177 27.85 -34.98 12.97
N GLN A 178 28.76 -34.82 12.01
CA GLN A 178 28.81 -33.63 11.15
C GLN A 178 27.54 -33.52 10.31
N ASP A 179 26.97 -34.62 9.82
CA ASP A 179 25.71 -34.63 9.07
C ASP A 179 24.53 -34.10 9.91
N LEU A 180 24.47 -34.44 11.20
CA LEU A 180 23.46 -33.89 12.11
C LEU A 180 23.62 -32.36 12.26
N ILE A 181 24.86 -31.89 12.34
CA ILE A 181 25.18 -30.46 12.42
C ILE A 181 24.80 -29.77 11.11
N LEU A 182 25.14 -30.35 9.95
CA LEU A 182 24.76 -29.83 8.63
C LEU A 182 23.25 -29.75 8.48
N GLY A 183 22.51 -30.78 8.90
CA GLY A 183 21.05 -30.76 8.92
C GLY A 183 20.47 -29.63 9.76
N ALA A 184 21.03 -29.39 10.96
CA ALA A 184 20.62 -28.26 11.80
C ALA A 184 20.96 -26.90 11.17
N LEU A 185 22.15 -26.76 10.58
CA LEU A 185 22.57 -25.55 9.89
C LEU A 185 21.70 -25.25 8.65
N GLN A 186 21.23 -26.28 7.94
CA GLN A 186 20.32 -26.11 6.81
C GLN A 186 18.99 -25.50 7.26
N VAL A 187 18.41 -26.00 8.37
CA VAL A 187 17.17 -25.45 8.93
C VAL A 187 17.34 -23.99 9.33
N GLU A 188 18.47 -23.62 9.92
CA GLU A 188 18.79 -22.22 10.26
C GLU A 188 18.94 -21.34 9.00
N LEU A 189 19.58 -21.85 7.94
CA LEU A 189 19.69 -21.15 6.66
C LEU A 189 18.32 -20.92 6.00
N ASP A 190 17.43 -21.91 6.02
CA ASP A 190 16.06 -21.80 5.50
C ASP A 190 15.23 -20.79 6.31
N THR A 191 15.44 -20.78 7.64
CA THR A 191 14.83 -19.80 8.55
C THR A 191 15.30 -18.38 8.24
N LEU A 192 16.62 -18.18 8.03
CA LEU A 192 17.17 -16.88 7.63
C LEU A 192 16.63 -16.43 6.28
N GLU A 193 16.47 -17.31 5.30
CA GLU A 193 15.89 -16.96 4.00
C GLU A 193 14.45 -16.43 4.14
N THR A 194 13.66 -17.08 5.00
CA THR A 194 12.31 -16.63 5.32
C THR A 194 12.32 -15.25 5.99
N GLN A 195 13.23 -15.02 6.94
CA GLN A 195 13.37 -13.72 7.60
C GLN A 195 13.80 -12.62 6.63
N ILE A 196 14.75 -12.90 5.73
CA ILE A 196 15.19 -11.96 4.68
C ILE A 196 14.02 -11.61 3.77
N THR A 197 13.23 -12.60 3.35
CA THR A 197 12.05 -12.37 2.50
C THR A 197 11.01 -11.48 3.20
N ASN A 198 10.74 -11.74 4.48
CA ASN A 198 9.82 -10.93 5.27
C ASN A 198 10.34 -9.49 5.50
N ALA A 199 11.64 -9.31 5.71
CA ALA A 199 12.25 -7.99 5.85
C ALA A 199 12.21 -7.21 4.53
N ARG A 200 12.43 -7.87 3.39
CA ARG A 200 12.27 -7.27 2.05
C ARG A 200 10.83 -6.83 1.80
N GLN A 201 9.84 -7.67 2.13
CA GLN A 201 8.44 -7.30 2.01
C GLN A 201 8.10 -6.05 2.84
N ARG A 202 8.55 -5.98 4.09
CA ARG A 202 8.37 -4.79 4.94
C ARG A 202 9.02 -3.54 4.33
N CYS A 203 10.20 -3.68 3.73
CA CYS A 203 10.87 -2.57 3.04
C CYS A 203 10.05 -2.09 1.82
N ASP A 204 9.52 -3.03 1.03
CA ASP A 204 8.67 -2.73 -0.13
C ASP A 204 7.35 -2.05 0.26
N ASP A 205 6.69 -2.54 1.31
CA ASP A 205 5.45 -1.96 1.82
C ASP A 205 5.69 -0.53 2.35
N ALA A 206 6.79 -0.31 3.07
CA ALA A 206 7.21 1.02 3.53
C ALA A 206 7.53 1.94 2.33
N ARG A 207 8.19 1.43 1.29
CA ARG A 207 8.46 2.19 0.06
C ARG A 207 7.18 2.59 -0.66
N VAL A 208 6.22 1.68 -0.82
CA VAL A 208 4.92 2.00 -1.44
C VAL A 208 4.17 3.06 -0.64
N THR A 209 4.22 2.98 0.69
CA THR A 209 3.62 3.97 1.59
C THR A 209 4.28 5.34 1.44
N ALA A 210 5.62 5.40 1.41
CA ALA A 210 6.37 6.63 1.17
C ALA A 210 6.02 7.25 -0.19
N LEU A 211 6.02 6.46 -1.26
CA LEU A 211 5.66 6.93 -2.61
C LEU A 211 4.22 7.44 -2.68
N SER A 212 3.29 6.77 -2.01
CA SER A 212 1.89 7.21 -1.93
C SER A 212 1.73 8.54 -1.18
N ALA A 213 2.59 8.81 -0.20
CA ALA A 213 2.60 10.08 0.53
C ALA A 213 3.27 11.20 -0.29
N VAL A 214 4.29 10.87 -1.09
CA VAL A 214 4.88 11.80 -2.07
C VAL A 214 3.88 12.16 -3.16
N ASP A 215 3.23 11.16 -3.78
CA ASP A 215 2.20 11.38 -4.80
C ASP A 215 1.06 12.27 -4.28
N PHE A 216 0.59 12.00 -3.06
CA PHE A 216 -0.41 12.84 -2.41
C PHE A 216 0.05 14.30 -2.26
N ALA A 217 1.29 14.55 -1.82
CA ALA A 217 1.81 15.91 -1.70
C ALA A 217 1.94 16.62 -3.05
N LEU A 218 2.40 15.90 -4.09
CA LEU A 218 2.51 16.44 -5.44
C LEU A 218 1.14 16.81 -6.02
N ASN A 219 0.11 16.03 -5.73
CA ASN A 219 -1.27 16.33 -6.12
C ASN A 219 -1.76 17.64 -5.47
N GLU A 220 -1.41 17.89 -4.21
CA GLU A 220 -1.75 19.13 -3.52
C GLU A 220 -0.95 20.33 -4.03
N GLU A 221 0.34 20.16 -4.31
CA GLU A 221 1.16 21.19 -4.96
C GLU A 221 0.63 21.54 -6.35
N TRP A 222 0.20 20.54 -7.12
CA TRP A 222 -0.43 20.72 -8.41
C TRP A 222 -1.75 21.50 -8.31
N ASN A 223 -2.58 21.16 -7.33
CA ASN A 223 -3.81 21.90 -7.05
C ASN A 223 -3.51 23.37 -6.72
N ALA A 224 -2.54 23.64 -5.85
CA ALA A 224 -2.12 25.00 -5.51
C ALA A 224 -1.58 25.78 -6.73
N ALA A 225 -0.82 25.12 -7.60
CA ALA A 225 -0.38 25.72 -8.87
C ALA A 225 -1.56 26.02 -9.80
N THR A 226 -2.56 25.14 -9.84
CA THR A 226 -3.77 25.32 -10.63
C THR A 226 -4.61 26.49 -10.13
N GLU A 227 -4.69 26.71 -8.80
CA GLU A 227 -5.37 27.89 -8.24
C GLU A 227 -4.65 29.20 -8.61
N ARG A 228 -3.31 29.21 -8.64
CA ARG A 228 -2.54 30.37 -9.15
C ARG A 228 -2.78 30.61 -10.63
N LEU A 229 -2.81 29.54 -11.42
CA LEU A 229 -3.15 29.61 -12.85
C LEU A 229 -4.56 30.15 -13.05
N MET A 230 -5.51 29.75 -12.20
CA MET A 230 -6.89 30.22 -12.23
C MET A 230 -6.96 31.74 -12.00
N ALA A 231 -6.29 32.24 -10.96
CA ALA A 231 -6.24 33.67 -10.66
C ALA A 231 -5.63 34.49 -11.81
N LEU A 232 -4.52 34.01 -12.38
CA LEU A 232 -3.85 34.68 -13.51
C LEU A 232 -4.70 34.61 -14.79
N GLY A 233 -5.29 33.46 -15.10
CA GLY A 233 -6.17 33.26 -16.23
C GLY A 233 -7.41 34.14 -16.16
N ALA A 234 -8.02 34.29 -14.98
CA ALA A 234 -9.15 35.19 -14.74
C ALA A 234 -8.78 36.66 -15.03
N ARG A 235 -7.60 37.13 -14.60
CA ARG A 235 -7.11 38.48 -14.92
C ARG A 235 -6.92 38.69 -16.43
N ILE A 236 -6.36 37.71 -17.15
CA ILE A 236 -6.22 37.77 -18.61
C ILE A 236 -7.58 37.93 -19.30
N LEU A 237 -8.57 37.14 -18.88
CA LEU A 237 -9.92 37.21 -19.43
C LEU A 237 -10.60 38.54 -19.07
N ALA A 238 -10.42 39.04 -17.85
CA ALA A 238 -10.96 40.33 -17.43
C ALA A 238 -10.44 41.47 -18.31
N VAL A 239 -9.13 41.49 -18.63
CA VAL A 239 -8.55 42.46 -19.59
C VAL A 239 -9.20 42.34 -20.96
N SER A 240 -9.47 41.11 -21.44
CA SER A 240 -10.18 40.91 -22.72
C SER A 240 -11.59 41.49 -22.67
N HIS A 241 -12.36 41.23 -21.61
CA HIS A 241 -13.69 41.77 -21.43
C HIS A 241 -13.70 43.30 -21.38
N GLN A 242 -12.77 43.93 -20.66
CA GLN A 242 -12.65 45.40 -20.58
C GLN A 242 -12.33 46.04 -21.94
N LYS A 243 -11.67 45.30 -22.85
CA LYS A 243 -11.42 45.72 -24.24
C LYS A 243 -12.61 45.45 -25.19
N GLY A 244 -13.73 44.94 -24.69
CA GLY A 244 -14.88 44.52 -25.50
C GLY A 244 -14.71 43.17 -26.20
N GLY A 245 -13.71 42.37 -25.80
CA GLY A 245 -13.48 41.02 -26.33
C GLY A 245 -14.29 39.95 -25.61
N MET A 246 -14.47 38.78 -26.25
CA MET A 246 -15.26 37.65 -25.71
C MET A 246 -14.48 36.75 -24.74
N GLY A 247 -13.18 36.99 -24.50
CA GLY A 247 -12.37 36.18 -23.59
C GLY A 247 -12.14 34.75 -24.07
N ASP A 248 -11.88 34.55 -25.37
CA ASP A 248 -11.70 33.20 -25.96
C ASP A 248 -10.27 32.65 -25.88
N SER A 249 -9.31 33.45 -25.39
CA SER A 249 -7.86 33.13 -25.38
C SER A 249 -7.50 31.88 -24.57
N LEU A 250 -8.38 31.44 -23.67
CA LEU A 250 -8.20 30.24 -22.82
C LEU A 250 -9.30 29.20 -23.05
N SER A 251 -9.95 29.21 -24.21
CA SER A 251 -11.03 28.27 -24.55
C SER A 251 -10.62 26.80 -24.59
N GLY A 252 -9.35 26.50 -24.89
CA GLY A 252 -8.79 25.15 -24.83
C GLY A 252 -8.27 24.72 -23.45
N LEU A 253 -8.34 25.58 -22.43
CA LEU A 253 -7.78 25.27 -21.12
C LEU A 253 -8.63 24.21 -20.40
N LYS A 254 -8.01 23.06 -20.13
CA LYS A 254 -8.58 22.00 -19.30
C LYS A 254 -7.49 21.40 -18.45
N VAL A 255 -7.48 21.75 -17.16
CA VAL A 255 -6.44 21.32 -16.23
C VAL A 255 -7.07 20.39 -15.19
N PRO A 256 -6.56 19.16 -15.01
CA PRO A 256 -7.06 18.29 -13.94
C PRO A 256 -6.75 18.92 -12.59
N ARG A 257 -7.62 18.67 -11.60
CA ARG A 257 -7.32 18.88 -10.20
C ARG A 257 -7.64 17.59 -9.45
N PHE A 258 -6.97 17.38 -8.34
CA PHE A 258 -7.00 16.15 -7.58
C PHE A 258 -7.73 16.35 -6.25
N GLY A 259 -8.20 15.26 -5.66
CA GLY A 259 -8.88 15.31 -4.35
C GLY A 259 -10.37 15.72 -4.43
N PRO A 260 -11.06 15.67 -3.28
CA PRO A 260 -12.52 15.78 -3.21
C PRO A 260 -13.04 17.23 -3.25
N PHE A 261 -12.15 18.22 -3.18
CA PHE A 261 -12.49 19.64 -3.23
C PHE A 261 -12.55 20.20 -4.64
N HIS A 262 -11.97 19.48 -5.61
CA HIS A 262 -11.67 20.06 -6.90
C HIS A 262 -12.24 19.25 -8.06
N SER A 263 -12.90 19.97 -8.97
CA SER A 263 -13.21 19.50 -10.33
C SER A 263 -12.08 19.92 -11.28
N LYS A 264 -12.14 19.55 -12.56
CA LYS A 264 -11.22 20.12 -13.57
C LYS A 264 -11.37 21.64 -13.60
N LEU A 265 -10.26 22.37 -13.76
CA LEU A 265 -10.29 23.80 -14.06
C LEU A 265 -10.60 23.95 -15.55
N GLU A 266 -11.66 24.70 -15.86
CA GLU A 266 -12.11 24.98 -17.21
C GLU A 266 -12.30 26.50 -17.44
N ARG A 267 -12.47 26.90 -18.71
CA ARG A 267 -12.70 28.31 -19.07
C ARG A 267 -13.88 28.93 -18.31
N SER A 268 -14.94 28.18 -18.05
CA SER A 268 -16.12 28.66 -17.32
C SER A 268 -15.77 29.21 -15.94
N ASP A 269 -14.87 28.52 -15.23
CA ASP A 269 -14.41 28.92 -13.90
C ASP A 269 -13.65 30.26 -13.98
N LEU A 270 -12.76 30.37 -14.96
CA LEU A 270 -12.02 31.61 -15.22
C LEU A 270 -12.94 32.76 -15.61
N SER A 271 -13.94 32.50 -16.46
CA SER A 271 -14.88 33.51 -16.93
C SER A 271 -15.76 34.02 -15.79
N ALA A 272 -16.21 33.13 -14.90
CA ALA A 272 -16.97 33.49 -13.71
C ALA A 272 -16.16 34.41 -12.78
N LEU A 273 -14.89 34.08 -12.53
CA LEU A 273 -14.00 34.93 -11.74
C LEU A 273 -13.70 36.26 -12.43
N ALA A 274 -13.39 36.22 -13.74
CA ALA A 274 -13.03 37.40 -14.52
C ALA A 274 -14.12 38.49 -14.54
N ARG A 275 -15.40 38.10 -14.47
CA ARG A 275 -16.54 39.04 -14.40
C ARG A 275 -16.57 39.87 -13.12
N ASN A 276 -15.94 39.38 -12.07
CA ASN A 276 -15.89 40.07 -10.78
C ASN A 276 -14.65 40.96 -10.63
N ILE A 277 -13.73 40.95 -11.61
CA ILE A 277 -12.50 41.75 -11.57
C ILE A 277 -12.78 43.12 -12.21
N SER A 278 -12.60 44.17 -11.43
CA SER A 278 -12.83 45.55 -11.89
C SER A 278 -11.63 46.11 -12.67
N LEU A 279 -11.86 47.19 -13.44
CA LEU A 279 -10.79 47.89 -14.12
C LEU A 279 -9.77 48.48 -13.14
N GLU A 280 -10.22 49.00 -11.99
CA GLU A 280 -9.36 49.56 -10.95
C GLU A 280 -8.41 48.48 -10.38
N GLU A 281 -8.94 47.28 -10.10
CA GLU A 281 -8.15 46.13 -9.65
C GLU A 281 -7.12 45.69 -10.69
N LEU A 282 -7.45 45.74 -11.98
CA LEU A 282 -6.51 45.39 -13.05
C LEU A 282 -5.35 46.38 -13.17
N LEU A 283 -5.61 47.67 -12.94
CA LEU A 283 -4.61 48.73 -13.04
C LEU A 283 -3.75 48.88 -11.77
N ALA A 284 -4.22 48.38 -10.63
CA ALA A 284 -3.50 48.40 -9.36
C ALA A 284 -2.52 47.22 -9.15
N ALA A 285 -2.54 46.23 -10.05
CA ALA A 285 -1.96 44.90 -9.85
C ALA A 285 -0.75 44.56 -10.73
#